data_AF-A0A7S3NMM8-F1
#
_entry.id   AF-A0A7S3NMM8-F1
#
_cell.length_a   1.000
_cell.length_b   1.000
_cell.length_c   1.000
_cell.angle_alpha   90.00
_cell.angle_beta   90.00
_cell.angle_gamma   90.00
#
_symmetry.space_group_name_H-M   'P 1'
#
loop_
_entity.id
_entity.type
_entity.pdbx_description
1 polymer ?
#
loop_
_entity_poly.entity_id
_entity_poly.type
_entity_poly.pdbx_seq_one_letter_code
_entity_poly.pdbx_strand_id
1 'polypeptide(L)'
;MFVLILMLFIAGRNGDEEEERKLLAKGVQSIQNNEEREEGLAILLRAWSKRSKRHDTTIDTEALFWTGWALRRHGLTDELSRVRAANFMKRALLQTPTHGVARFYYGDSLIDIGQIHRGIYEIRRALKDEPDNFDASAKSKLLRAEALARLRISREESFYQNDLMPASSNLHSKAFIHLWDAVVGDPAALRSNTFKIIEYLAERRETSLWFPLGNRTPATAIEYAVVTSLQPLVESFLSNVSSSLKKRRSLLGVEIWARHQHVDKGVVSHYDFDISAQRHSANSVTADHLPAASSILFLSDYGGATFVLDHENNNSAFVFPRYNRFAIFEGTRLHGVLPVNIDSSCSSFPDNDDDEVKYPQTGARITLLINWWYHRPTLPQCASMPTNLFGYAHMAATSIPVKRVANDDPQRRRCISQLNLFDDDSNFGHDTFYHVPCPEDQFYHPAFFSSSSSVATI
;
A
#
# COMPACT_ATOMS: atom_id res chain seq x y z
N MET A 1 -29.83 -20.68 41.27
CA MET A 1 -28.38 -20.34 41.34
C MET A 1 -27.88 -19.65 40.06
N PHE A 2 -28.06 -20.25 38.88
CA PHE A 2 -27.61 -19.67 37.60
C PHE A 2 -28.20 -18.28 37.27
N VAL A 3 -29.50 -18.07 37.53
CA VAL A 3 -30.17 -16.77 37.33
C VAL A 3 -29.63 -15.70 38.27
N LEU A 4 -29.27 -16.06 39.51
CA LEU A 4 -28.71 -15.14 40.49
C LEU A 4 -27.28 -14.71 40.11
N ILE A 5 -26.47 -15.64 39.62
CA ILE A 5 -25.11 -15.37 39.11
C ILE A 5 -25.18 -14.48 37.87
N LEU A 6 -26.13 -14.74 36.96
CA LEU A 6 -26.34 -13.91 35.78
C LEU A 6 -26.80 -12.49 36.15
N MET A 7 -27.72 -12.34 37.11
CA MET A 7 -28.16 -11.02 37.58
C MET A 7 -27.05 -10.26 38.31
N LEU A 8 -26.21 -10.92 39.11
CA LEU A 8 -25.05 -10.29 39.75
C LEU A 8 -23.97 -9.90 38.73
N PHE A 9 -23.77 -10.71 37.68
CA PHE A 9 -22.85 -10.39 36.58
C PHE A 9 -23.35 -9.20 35.75
N ILE A 10 -24.65 -9.14 35.44
CA ILE A 10 -25.28 -8.00 34.75
C ILE A 10 -25.24 -6.75 35.64
N ALA A 11 -25.55 -6.86 36.93
CA ALA A 11 -25.51 -5.73 37.86
C ALA A 11 -24.08 -5.19 38.06
N GLY A 12 -23.08 -6.07 38.16
CA GLY A 12 -21.66 -5.68 38.22
C GLY A 12 -21.20 -4.99 36.94
N ARG A 13 -21.61 -5.50 35.77
CA ARG A 13 -21.30 -4.89 34.47
C ARG A 13 -21.93 -3.50 34.31
N ASN A 14 -23.17 -3.31 34.76
CA ASN A 14 -23.85 -2.03 34.72
C ASN A 14 -23.22 -0.98 35.65
N GLY A 15 -22.70 -1.40 36.82
CA GLY A 15 -21.98 -0.51 37.73
C GLY A 15 -20.68 0.03 37.12
N ASP A 16 -19.91 -0.84 36.47
CA ASP A 16 -18.67 -0.48 35.79
C ASP A 16 -18.88 0.46 34.59
N GLU A 17 -19.98 0.27 33.84
CA GLU A 17 -20.31 1.12 32.69
C GLU A 17 -20.71 2.54 33.12
N GLU A 18 -21.47 2.66 34.21
CA GLU A 18 -21.87 3.96 34.76
C GLU A 18 -20.67 4.72 35.37
N GLU A 19 -19.78 4.04 36.08
CA GLU A 19 -18.54 4.65 36.58
C GLU A 19 -17.64 5.11 35.42
N GLU A 20 -17.52 4.31 34.35
CA GLU A 20 -16.78 4.70 33.15
C GLU A 20 -17.39 5.93 32.48
N ARG A 21 -18.72 5.99 32.32
CA ARG A 21 -19.40 7.18 31.77
C ARG A 21 -19.12 8.42 32.61
N LYS A 22 -19.16 8.32 33.94
CA LYS A 22 -18.81 9.44 34.84
C LYS A 22 -17.35 9.88 34.68
N LEU A 23 -16.42 8.93 34.52
CA LEU A 23 -15.02 9.25 34.26
C LEU A 23 -14.82 9.94 32.91
N LEU A 24 -15.47 9.46 31.85
CA LEU A 24 -15.42 10.09 30.53
C LEU A 24 -15.98 11.51 30.57
N ALA A 25 -17.15 11.69 31.19
CA ALA A 25 -17.78 13.00 31.37
C ALA A 25 -16.88 13.96 32.17
N LYS A 26 -16.28 13.48 33.27
CA LYS A 26 -15.32 14.28 34.05
C LYS A 26 -14.11 14.68 33.20
N GLY A 27 -13.54 13.74 32.43
CA GLY A 27 -12.39 14.02 31.56
C GLY A 27 -12.71 15.05 30.48
N VAL A 28 -13.89 14.96 29.85
CA VAL A 28 -14.39 15.95 28.90
C VAL A 28 -14.54 17.31 29.56
N GLN A 29 -15.18 17.38 30.72
CA GLN A 29 -15.40 18.62 31.46
C GLN A 29 -14.08 19.29 31.87
N SER A 30 -13.10 18.52 32.37
CA SER A 30 -11.75 19.03 32.71
C SER A 30 -11.04 19.63 31.48
N ILE A 31 -11.18 19.02 30.30
CA ILE A 31 -10.59 19.55 29.05
C ILE A 31 -11.29 20.84 28.60
N GLN A 32 -12.62 20.87 28.68
CA GLN A 32 -13.45 22.02 28.30
C GLN A 32 -13.15 23.24 29.19
N ASN A 33 -13.04 23.04 30.50
CA ASN A 33 -12.81 24.11 31.47
C ASN A 33 -11.38 24.68 31.43
N ASN A 34 -10.46 24.04 30.72
CA ASN A 34 -9.09 24.51 30.52
C ASN A 34 -8.21 24.60 31.81
N GLU A 35 -8.73 24.25 32.97
CA GLU A 35 -8.02 24.32 34.26
C GLU A 35 -7.12 23.09 34.49
N GLU A 36 -7.47 21.92 33.93
CA GLU A 36 -6.80 20.63 34.20
C GLU A 36 -6.72 19.75 32.93
N ARG A 37 -6.30 20.31 31.79
CA ARG A 37 -6.36 19.57 30.51
C ARG A 37 -5.53 18.29 30.48
N GLU A 38 -4.35 18.28 31.11
CA GLU A 38 -3.50 17.09 31.17
C GLU A 38 -4.13 15.98 32.00
N GLU A 39 -4.73 16.36 33.14
CA GLU A 39 -5.48 15.44 33.99
C GLU A 39 -6.71 14.90 33.25
N GLY A 40 -7.46 15.77 32.57
CA GLY A 40 -8.60 15.38 31.74
C GLY A 40 -8.21 14.41 30.63
N LEU A 41 -7.09 14.67 29.93
CA LEU A 41 -6.55 13.75 28.92
C LEU A 41 -6.11 12.43 29.54
N ALA A 42 -5.43 12.45 30.68
CA ALA A 42 -5.02 11.24 31.38
C ALA A 42 -6.23 10.40 31.84
N ILE A 43 -7.29 11.05 32.32
CA ILE A 43 -8.57 10.41 32.67
C ILE A 43 -9.17 9.72 31.44
N LEU A 44 -9.26 10.44 30.31
CA LEU A 44 -9.79 9.87 29.07
C LEU A 44 -8.96 8.69 28.59
N LEU A 45 -7.63 8.82 28.52
CA LEU A 45 -6.74 7.72 28.08
C LEU A 45 -6.81 6.50 28.99
N ARG A 46 -6.95 6.68 30.32
CA ARG A 46 -7.17 5.58 31.27
C ARG A 46 -8.52 4.89 31.03
N ALA A 47 -9.59 5.66 30.81
CA ALA A 47 -10.89 5.12 30.47
C ALA A 47 -10.82 4.30 29.16
N TRP A 48 -10.15 4.83 28.13
CA TRP A 48 -9.94 4.12 26.86
C TRP A 48 -9.15 2.82 27.00
N SER A 49 -8.09 2.83 27.81
CA SER A 49 -7.29 1.63 28.08
C SER A 49 -8.13 0.53 28.73
N LYS A 50 -8.98 0.88 29.71
CA LYS A 50 -9.93 -0.06 30.33
C LYS A 50 -10.93 -0.60 29.32
N ARG A 51 -11.52 0.26 28.48
CA ARG A 51 -12.55 -0.13 27.51
C ARG A 51 -12.02 -1.00 26.38
N SER A 52 -10.81 -0.71 25.89
CA SER A 52 -10.16 -1.50 24.84
C SER A 52 -9.98 -2.97 25.24
N LYS A 53 -9.74 -3.25 26.53
CA LYS A 53 -9.63 -4.62 27.06
C LYS A 53 -10.96 -5.38 27.05
N ARG A 54 -12.09 -4.67 26.96
CA ARG A 54 -13.44 -5.23 26.97
C ARG A 54 -14.04 -5.43 25.58
N HIS A 55 -13.32 -5.05 24.51
CA HIS A 55 -13.81 -5.05 23.12
C HIS A 55 -15.14 -4.30 22.91
N ASP A 56 -15.49 -3.37 23.80
CA ASP A 56 -16.72 -2.59 23.66
C ASP A 56 -16.50 -1.43 22.67
N THR A 57 -17.38 -1.37 21.66
CA THR A 57 -17.35 -0.42 20.54
C THR A 57 -18.43 0.65 20.63
N THR A 58 -19.31 0.60 21.64
CA THR A 58 -20.40 1.57 21.85
C THR A 58 -19.87 2.85 22.48
N ILE A 59 -19.23 3.66 21.66
CA ILE A 59 -18.40 4.76 22.17
C ILE A 59 -19.10 6.10 22.01
N ASP A 60 -19.06 6.87 23.09
CA ASP A 60 -19.45 8.28 23.08
C ASP A 60 -18.58 9.07 22.10
N THR A 61 -19.24 9.64 21.10
CA THR A 61 -18.61 10.47 20.07
C THR A 61 -17.89 11.67 20.67
N GLU A 62 -18.47 12.27 21.71
CA GLU A 62 -17.94 13.49 22.33
C GLU A 62 -16.63 13.20 23.07
N ALA A 63 -16.57 12.09 23.82
CA ALA A 63 -15.33 11.67 24.47
C ALA A 63 -14.21 11.38 23.45
N LEU A 64 -14.52 10.73 22.31
CA LEU A 64 -13.53 10.49 21.24
C LEU A 64 -13.01 11.80 20.65
N PHE A 65 -13.93 12.73 20.38
CA PHE A 65 -13.61 14.05 19.87
C PHE A 65 -12.67 14.79 20.82
N TRP A 66 -13.03 14.93 22.11
CA TRP A 66 -12.22 15.66 23.09
C TRP A 66 -10.88 15.01 23.36
N THR A 67 -10.79 13.68 23.32
CA THR A 67 -9.50 12.97 23.40
C THR A 67 -8.59 13.34 22.22
N GLY A 68 -9.11 13.27 21.00
CA GLY A 68 -8.35 13.65 19.81
C GLY A 68 -7.94 15.13 19.84
N TRP A 69 -8.82 16.00 20.32
CA TRP A 69 -8.58 17.44 20.42
C TRP A 69 -7.49 17.75 21.45
N ALA A 70 -7.55 17.11 22.63
CA ALA A 70 -6.56 17.29 23.68
C ALA A 70 -5.19 16.74 23.25
N LEU A 71 -5.14 15.56 22.62
CA LEU A 71 -3.90 15.01 22.05
C LEU A 71 -3.28 15.96 21.02
N ARG A 72 -4.12 16.55 20.15
CA ARG A 72 -3.65 17.53 19.19
C ARG A 72 -3.11 18.79 19.85
N ARG A 73 -3.66 19.23 20.98
CA ARG A 73 -3.25 20.47 21.64
C ARG A 73 -2.05 20.31 22.56
N HIS A 74 -1.93 19.15 23.22
CA HIS A 74 -0.79 18.80 24.08
C HIS A 74 0.40 18.23 23.31
N GLY A 75 0.15 17.45 22.25
CA GLY A 75 1.17 16.69 21.52
C GLY A 75 1.58 17.28 20.17
N LEU A 76 1.68 18.62 20.06
CA LEU A 76 2.23 19.25 18.84
C LEU A 76 3.75 19.04 18.70
N THR A 77 4.40 18.43 19.67
CA THR A 77 5.85 18.18 19.66
C THR A 77 6.22 16.87 18.99
N ASP A 78 5.39 15.82 19.08
CA ASP A 78 5.70 14.50 18.54
C ASP A 78 4.73 14.06 17.42
N GLU A 79 5.20 13.21 16.51
CA GLU A 79 4.40 12.71 15.39
C GLU A 79 3.31 11.72 15.83
N LEU A 80 3.59 10.92 16.85
CA LEU A 80 2.70 9.87 17.33
C LEU A 80 1.41 10.45 17.90
N SER A 81 1.49 11.54 18.65
CA SER A 81 0.34 12.29 19.18
C SER A 81 -0.54 12.84 18.07
N ARG A 82 0.05 13.35 16.97
CA ARG A 82 -0.70 13.83 15.79
C ARG A 82 -1.45 12.71 15.08
N VAL A 83 -0.82 11.54 14.92
CA VAL A 83 -1.47 10.34 14.35
C VAL A 83 -2.58 9.83 15.26
N ARG A 84 -2.35 9.77 16.57
CA ARG A 84 -3.37 9.36 17.55
C ARG A 84 -4.56 10.32 17.53
N ALA A 85 -4.31 11.63 17.50
CA ALA A 85 -5.36 12.64 17.37
C ALA A 85 -6.22 12.42 16.13
N ALA A 86 -5.60 12.20 14.96
CA ALA A 86 -6.30 11.90 13.71
C ALA A 86 -7.17 10.63 13.83
N ASN A 87 -6.67 9.58 14.49
CA ASN A 87 -7.41 8.34 14.70
C ASN A 87 -8.62 8.50 15.62
N PHE A 88 -8.48 9.24 16.73
CA PHE A 88 -9.60 9.54 17.62
C PHE A 88 -10.69 10.33 16.90
N MET A 89 -10.31 11.35 16.13
CA MET A 89 -11.25 12.14 15.31
C MET A 89 -11.95 11.28 14.23
N LYS A 90 -11.21 10.40 13.56
CA LYS A 90 -11.77 9.45 12.61
C LYS A 90 -12.81 8.53 13.26
N ARG A 91 -12.52 8.02 14.47
CA ARG A 91 -13.47 7.19 15.22
C ARG A 91 -14.72 7.95 15.63
N ALA A 92 -14.59 9.22 16.04
CA ALA A 92 -15.75 10.07 16.33
C ALA A 92 -16.64 10.20 15.08
N LEU A 93 -16.04 10.40 13.89
CA LEU A 93 -16.77 10.47 12.62
C LEU A 93 -17.40 9.15 12.16
N LEU A 94 -16.86 8.01 12.57
CA LEU A 94 -17.49 6.72 12.30
C LEU A 94 -18.79 6.54 13.10
N GLN A 95 -18.85 7.12 14.31
CA GLN A 95 -20.04 7.08 15.16
C GLN A 95 -21.05 8.16 14.75
N THR A 96 -20.59 9.39 14.53
CA THR A 96 -21.42 10.51 14.10
C THR A 96 -20.82 11.16 12.84
N PRO A 97 -21.15 10.67 11.63
CA PRO A 97 -20.58 11.17 10.38
C PRO A 97 -20.88 12.65 10.10
N THR A 98 -21.92 13.20 10.71
CA THR A 98 -22.34 14.60 10.56
C THR A 98 -21.66 15.54 11.55
N HIS A 99 -20.76 15.07 12.41
CA HIS A 99 -20.09 15.92 13.40
C HIS A 99 -19.07 16.85 12.70
N GLY A 100 -19.49 18.07 12.34
CA GLY A 100 -18.67 19.01 11.56
C GLY A 100 -17.35 19.36 12.23
N VAL A 101 -17.38 19.67 13.53
CA VAL A 101 -16.16 20.03 14.29
C VAL A 101 -15.13 18.89 14.30
N ALA A 102 -15.55 17.64 14.55
CA ALA A 102 -14.66 16.48 14.48
C ALA A 102 -14.08 16.29 13.07
N ARG A 103 -14.87 16.55 12.02
CA ARG A 103 -14.42 16.48 10.61
C ARG A 103 -13.36 17.52 10.31
N PHE A 104 -13.56 18.75 10.77
CA PHE A 104 -12.58 19.82 10.63
C PHE A 104 -11.25 19.46 11.28
N TYR A 105 -11.27 19.04 12.56
CA TYR A 105 -10.04 18.69 13.26
C TYR A 105 -9.40 17.39 12.75
N TYR A 106 -10.18 16.45 12.21
CA TYR A 106 -9.62 15.31 11.48
C TYR A 106 -8.81 15.78 10.27
N GLY A 107 -9.38 16.67 9.45
CA GLY A 107 -8.70 17.23 8.29
C GLY A 107 -7.44 18.03 8.66
N ASP A 108 -7.51 18.81 9.73
CA ASP A 108 -6.36 19.57 10.25
C ASP A 108 -5.24 18.62 10.73
N SER A 109 -5.57 17.57 11.50
CA SER A 109 -4.61 16.55 11.90
C SER A 109 -3.99 15.79 10.72
N LEU A 110 -4.76 15.55 9.64
CA LEU A 110 -4.23 14.94 8.41
C LEU A 110 -3.19 15.83 7.73
N ILE A 111 -3.38 17.15 7.71
CA ILE A 111 -2.38 18.10 7.21
C ILE A 111 -1.13 18.06 8.09
N ASP A 112 -1.30 18.05 9.41
CA ASP A 112 -0.19 18.03 10.39
C ASP A 112 0.69 16.77 10.26
N ILE A 113 0.16 15.64 9.77
CA ILE A 113 0.91 14.40 9.48
C ILE A 113 1.34 14.26 8.01
N GLY A 114 1.18 15.32 7.20
CA GLY A 114 1.63 15.36 5.81
C GLY A 114 0.65 14.80 4.78
N GLN A 115 -0.55 14.35 5.16
CA GLN A 115 -1.63 13.94 4.26
C GLN A 115 -2.45 15.16 3.78
N ILE A 116 -1.75 16.14 3.20
CA ILE A 116 -2.25 17.51 2.93
C ILE A 116 -3.54 17.49 2.10
N HIS A 117 -3.59 16.75 0.99
CA HIS A 117 -4.76 16.75 0.10
C HIS A 117 -6.01 16.16 0.76
N ARG A 118 -5.85 15.08 1.52
CA ARG A 118 -6.96 14.46 2.25
C ARG A 118 -7.45 15.38 3.36
N GLY A 119 -6.54 16.06 4.05
CA GLY A 119 -6.91 17.04 5.07
C GLY A 119 -7.67 18.24 4.50
N ILE A 120 -7.23 18.78 3.35
CA ILE A 120 -7.96 19.84 2.62
C ILE A 120 -9.38 19.39 2.28
N TYR A 121 -9.55 18.16 1.79
CA TYR A 121 -10.86 17.61 1.44
C TYR A 121 -11.81 17.58 2.66
N GLU A 122 -11.34 17.06 3.80
CA GLU A 122 -12.17 16.98 5.01
C GLU A 122 -12.51 18.36 5.58
N ILE A 123 -11.57 19.30 5.58
CA ILE A 123 -11.83 20.69 6.03
C ILE A 123 -12.87 21.38 5.14
N ARG A 124 -12.75 21.26 3.81
CA ARG A 124 -13.74 21.82 2.87
C ARG A 124 -15.13 21.27 3.12
N ARG A 125 -15.22 19.97 3.38
CA ARG A 125 -16.49 19.32 3.68
C ARG A 125 -17.06 19.81 5.01
N ALA A 126 -16.25 19.91 6.07
CA ALA A 126 -16.69 20.47 7.35
C ALA A 126 -17.23 21.90 7.21
N LEU A 127 -16.53 22.77 6.47
CA LEU A 127 -16.96 24.15 6.21
C LEU A 127 -18.22 24.24 5.33
N LYS A 128 -18.47 23.25 4.47
CA LYS A 128 -19.67 23.17 3.65
C LYS A 128 -20.89 22.73 4.46
N ASP A 129 -20.69 21.74 5.34
CA ASP A 129 -21.76 21.13 6.13
C ASP A 129 -22.20 22.08 7.27
N GLU A 130 -21.27 22.83 7.89
CA GLU A 130 -21.55 23.75 9.01
C GLU A 130 -20.81 25.10 8.83
N PRO A 131 -21.24 25.98 7.90
CA PRO A 131 -20.50 27.20 7.56
C PRO A 131 -20.38 28.22 8.71
N ASP A 132 -21.36 28.24 9.62
CA ASP A 132 -21.43 29.19 10.73
C ASP A 132 -20.67 28.72 11.99
N ASN A 133 -20.30 27.43 12.05
CA ASN A 133 -19.63 26.84 13.21
C ASN A 133 -18.10 27.06 13.20
N PHE A 134 -17.58 27.65 12.12
CA PHE A 134 -16.16 27.85 11.91
C PHE A 134 -15.83 29.32 11.69
N ASP A 135 -14.89 29.82 12.48
CA ASP A 135 -14.45 31.21 12.41
C ASP A 135 -13.53 31.49 11.21
N ALA A 136 -13.07 32.74 11.09
CA ALA A 136 -12.10 33.14 10.08
C ALA A 136 -10.76 32.37 10.19
N SER A 137 -10.42 31.85 11.38
CA SER A 137 -9.20 31.06 11.61
C SER A 137 -9.26 29.73 10.85
N ALA A 138 -10.40 29.05 10.84
CA ALA A 138 -10.62 27.83 10.08
C ALA A 138 -10.43 28.03 8.56
N LYS A 139 -10.98 29.13 8.02
CA LYS A 139 -10.79 29.50 6.59
C LYS A 139 -9.33 29.83 6.28
N SER A 140 -8.64 30.53 7.19
CA SER A 140 -7.21 30.82 7.06
C SER A 140 -6.34 29.55 7.02
N LYS A 141 -6.64 28.55 7.87
CA LYS A 141 -5.95 27.26 7.84
C LYS A 141 -6.13 26.53 6.51
N LEU A 142 -7.35 26.52 5.97
CA LEU A 142 -7.61 25.94 4.65
C LEU A 142 -6.77 26.62 3.57
N LEU A 143 -6.77 27.96 3.54
CA LEU A 143 -5.97 28.74 2.58
C LEU A 143 -4.47 28.43 2.71
N ARG A 144 -3.95 28.32 3.94
CA ARG A 144 -2.56 27.93 4.20
C ARG A 144 -2.27 26.52 3.70
N ALA A 145 -3.14 25.56 3.95
CA ALA A 145 -2.99 24.18 3.49
C ALA A 145 -3.02 24.10 1.96
N GLU A 146 -3.91 24.86 1.31
CA GLU A 146 -3.97 24.96 -0.14
C GLU A 146 -2.71 25.61 -0.72
N ALA A 147 -2.19 26.66 -0.09
CA ALA A 147 -0.92 27.28 -0.47
C ALA A 147 0.25 26.30 -0.30
N LEU A 148 0.30 25.55 0.81
CA LEU A 148 1.29 24.49 1.03
C LEU A 148 1.22 23.40 -0.03
N ALA A 149 0.01 22.97 -0.41
CA ALA A 149 -0.18 22.01 -1.49
C ALA A 149 0.35 22.57 -2.82
N ARG A 150 0.07 23.84 -3.14
CA ARG A 150 0.58 24.52 -4.36
C ARG A 150 2.10 24.68 -4.35
N LEU A 151 2.68 25.09 -3.23
CA LEU A 151 4.13 25.25 -3.08
C LEU A 151 4.84 23.90 -3.13
N ARG A 152 4.23 22.84 -2.60
CA ARG A 152 4.76 21.48 -2.70
C ARG A 152 4.81 21.03 -4.15
N ILE A 153 3.70 21.19 -4.88
CA ILE A 153 3.63 20.91 -6.33
C ILE A 153 4.67 21.74 -7.09
N SER A 154 4.79 23.04 -6.82
CA SER A 154 5.75 23.93 -7.51
C SER A 154 7.21 23.62 -7.19
N ARG A 155 7.52 23.26 -5.94
CA ARG A 155 8.88 22.88 -5.52
C ARG A 155 9.27 21.53 -6.13
N GLU A 156 8.32 20.60 -6.21
CA GLU A 156 8.50 19.32 -6.89
C GLU A 156 8.74 19.55 -8.40
N GLU A 157 7.95 20.39 -9.07
CA GLU A 157 8.19 20.80 -10.47
C GLU A 157 9.57 21.44 -10.68
N SER A 158 10.04 22.28 -9.75
CA SER A 158 11.38 22.90 -9.81
C SER A 158 12.53 21.93 -9.51
N PHE A 159 12.31 20.92 -8.66
CA PHE A 159 13.27 19.85 -8.36
C PHE A 159 13.48 18.97 -9.60
N TYR A 160 12.39 18.64 -10.30
CA TYR A 160 12.48 17.90 -11.58
C TYR A 160 13.11 18.72 -12.72
N GLN A 161 12.99 20.05 -12.73
CA GLN A 161 13.67 20.88 -13.74
C GLN A 161 15.18 21.05 -13.50
N ASN A 162 15.63 21.04 -12.24
CA ASN A 162 17.05 21.23 -11.91
C ASN A 162 17.86 19.92 -11.87
N ASP A 163 17.27 18.78 -11.50
CA ASP A 163 17.97 17.48 -11.49
C ASP A 163 17.93 16.73 -12.84
N LEU A 164 17.21 17.25 -13.84
CA LEU A 164 17.30 16.77 -15.24
C LEU A 164 18.35 17.50 -16.07
N MET A 165 19.08 18.48 -15.51
CA MET A 165 20.19 19.15 -16.18
C MET A 165 21.30 19.59 -15.20
N PRO A 166 22.10 18.67 -14.62
CA PRO A 166 23.50 19.00 -14.43
C PRO A 166 24.14 18.97 -15.82
N ALA A 167 24.51 20.14 -16.32
CA ALA A 167 25.46 20.28 -17.41
C ALA A 167 26.85 19.79 -16.93
N SER A 168 27.00 18.48 -16.74
CA SER A 168 28.29 17.81 -16.65
C SER A 168 28.11 16.33 -16.93
N SER A 169 28.56 15.94 -18.12
CA SER A 169 28.84 14.59 -18.61
C SER A 169 29.23 13.59 -17.51
N ASN A 170 28.42 12.54 -17.31
CA ASN A 170 28.81 11.12 -17.10
C ASN A 170 27.88 10.24 -16.24
N LEU A 171 26.67 10.66 -15.84
CA LEU A 171 25.67 9.73 -15.27
C LEU A 171 24.42 9.60 -16.16
N HIS A 172 24.46 8.64 -17.07
CA HIS A 172 23.28 8.10 -17.77
C HIS A 172 22.71 6.90 -17.01
N SER A 173 22.38 7.02 -15.72
CA SER A 173 21.48 6.04 -15.10
C SER A 173 20.05 6.38 -15.51
N LYS A 174 19.63 5.90 -16.69
CA LYS A 174 18.20 5.83 -17.03
C LYS A 174 17.54 5.03 -15.91
N ALA A 175 16.67 5.65 -15.12
CA ALA A 175 15.95 4.94 -14.06
C ALA A 175 15.19 3.74 -14.69
N PHE A 176 15.57 2.52 -14.31
CA PHE A 176 15.00 1.28 -14.86
C PHE A 176 13.63 0.93 -14.24
N ILE A 177 13.20 1.70 -13.23
CA ILE A 177 11.82 1.76 -12.74
C ILE A 177 11.26 3.15 -13.03
N HIS A 178 10.02 3.19 -13.52
CA HIS A 178 9.24 4.41 -13.61
C HIS A 178 8.08 4.38 -12.61
N LEU A 179 7.89 5.50 -11.91
CA LEU A 179 6.84 5.66 -10.89
C LEU A 179 5.80 6.69 -11.34
N TRP A 180 4.54 6.35 -11.12
CA TRP A 180 3.40 7.22 -11.32
C TRP A 180 2.56 7.26 -10.05
N ASP A 181 2.60 8.41 -9.35
CA ASP A 181 1.76 8.71 -8.20
C ASP A 181 0.52 9.47 -8.66
N ALA A 182 -0.32 8.83 -9.48
CA ALA A 182 -1.51 9.44 -10.05
C ALA A 182 -2.76 8.59 -9.79
N VAL A 183 -3.92 9.24 -9.75
CA VAL A 183 -5.17 8.53 -9.50
C VAL A 183 -5.54 7.66 -10.70
N VAL A 184 -5.29 6.35 -10.63
CA VAL A 184 -5.80 5.38 -11.59
C VAL A 184 -7.28 5.12 -11.23
N GLY A 185 -8.21 5.83 -11.89
CA GLY A 185 -9.66 5.62 -11.69
C GLY A 185 -10.18 5.90 -10.27
N ASP A 186 -11.41 5.46 -9.97
CA ASP A 186 -11.95 5.51 -8.60
C ASP A 186 -11.28 4.44 -7.72
N PRO A 187 -10.47 4.84 -6.72
CA PRO A 187 -9.72 3.88 -5.91
C PRO A 187 -10.62 2.93 -5.10
N ALA A 188 -11.80 3.40 -4.67
CA ALA A 188 -12.74 2.56 -3.93
C ALA A 188 -13.32 1.46 -4.82
N ALA A 189 -13.68 1.81 -6.05
CA ALA A 189 -14.13 0.88 -7.06
C ALA A 189 -13.03 -0.14 -7.41
N LEU A 190 -11.79 0.29 -7.64
CA LEU A 190 -10.67 -0.61 -7.93
C LEU A 190 -10.44 -1.59 -6.79
N ARG A 191 -10.38 -1.10 -5.55
CA ARG A 191 -10.20 -1.95 -4.37
C ARG A 191 -11.31 -2.98 -4.21
N SER A 192 -12.56 -2.59 -4.42
CA SER A 192 -13.71 -3.52 -4.39
C SER A 192 -13.59 -4.60 -5.48
N ASN A 193 -13.23 -4.23 -6.71
CA ASN A 193 -13.01 -5.19 -7.79
C ASN A 193 -11.81 -6.12 -7.51
N THR A 194 -10.75 -5.63 -6.89
CA THR A 194 -9.59 -6.44 -6.49
C THR A 194 -9.99 -7.54 -5.50
N PHE A 195 -10.82 -7.25 -4.50
CA PHE A 195 -11.30 -8.29 -3.58
C PHE A 195 -12.13 -9.35 -4.30
N LYS A 196 -12.99 -8.96 -5.24
CA LYS A 196 -13.75 -9.91 -6.07
C LYS A 196 -12.84 -10.79 -6.93
N ILE A 197 -11.75 -10.25 -7.48
CA ILE A 197 -10.75 -11.04 -8.19
C ILE A 197 -10.09 -12.05 -7.25
N ILE A 198 -9.72 -11.64 -6.04
CA ILE A 198 -9.10 -12.53 -5.05
C ILE A 198 -10.05 -13.67 -4.68
N GLU A 199 -11.32 -13.36 -4.42
CA GLU A 199 -12.36 -14.37 -4.13
C GLU A 199 -12.52 -15.34 -5.31
N TYR A 200 -12.64 -14.82 -6.54
CA TYR A 200 -12.76 -15.63 -7.74
C TYR A 200 -11.56 -16.57 -7.97
N LEU A 201 -10.34 -16.05 -7.83
CA LEU A 201 -9.11 -16.84 -7.98
C LEU A 201 -9.02 -17.94 -6.91
N ALA A 202 -9.39 -17.62 -5.66
CA ALA A 202 -9.39 -18.58 -4.56
C ALA A 202 -10.39 -19.72 -4.77
N GLU A 203 -11.62 -19.42 -5.22
CA GLU A 203 -12.64 -20.43 -5.52
C GLU A 203 -12.19 -21.44 -6.58
N ARG A 204 -11.41 -20.99 -7.56
CA ARG A 204 -10.97 -21.80 -8.70
C ARG A 204 -9.59 -22.41 -8.55
N ARG A 205 -8.89 -22.11 -7.45
CA ARG A 205 -7.47 -22.49 -7.22
C ARG A 205 -6.56 -22.01 -8.35
N GLU A 206 -6.87 -20.84 -8.90
CA GLU A 206 -6.11 -20.19 -9.96
C GLU A 206 -5.23 -19.09 -9.32
N THR A 207 -4.12 -18.77 -9.97
CA THR A 207 -3.14 -17.81 -9.43
C THR A 207 -3.21 -16.44 -10.06
N SER A 208 -3.64 -16.35 -11.33
CA SER A 208 -3.73 -15.10 -12.08
C SER A 208 -4.86 -15.10 -13.11
N LEU A 209 -5.22 -13.91 -13.60
CA LEU A 209 -6.21 -13.71 -14.66
C LEU A 209 -5.56 -13.17 -15.92
N TRP A 210 -5.90 -13.76 -17.07
CA TRP A 210 -5.56 -13.28 -18.39
C TRP A 210 -6.64 -12.34 -18.93
N PHE A 211 -6.19 -11.17 -19.41
CA PHE A 211 -6.98 -10.17 -20.09
C PHE A 211 -6.36 -9.88 -21.47
N PRO A 212 -7.00 -10.28 -22.59
CA PRO A 212 -6.51 -9.92 -23.91
C PRO A 212 -6.70 -8.41 -24.16
N LEU A 213 -5.63 -7.76 -24.62
CA LEU A 213 -5.61 -6.39 -25.13
C LEU A 213 -6.02 -6.43 -26.61
N GLY A 214 -6.97 -5.58 -27.00
CA GLY A 214 -7.52 -5.55 -28.35
C GLY A 214 -8.81 -4.74 -28.43
N ASN A 215 -9.50 -4.80 -29.58
CA ASN A 215 -10.73 -4.03 -29.84
C ASN A 215 -11.97 -4.56 -29.09
N ARG A 216 -11.82 -4.96 -27.83
CA ARG A 216 -12.96 -5.31 -26.97
C ARG A 216 -13.27 -4.16 -26.03
N THR A 217 -14.55 -3.88 -25.83
CA THR A 217 -15.00 -2.92 -24.82
C THR A 217 -14.66 -3.47 -23.42
N PRO A 218 -14.01 -2.69 -22.55
CA PRO A 218 -13.79 -3.08 -21.17
C PRO A 218 -15.12 -3.37 -20.45
N ALA A 219 -15.20 -4.54 -19.82
CA ALA A 219 -16.36 -5.02 -19.09
C ALA A 219 -16.32 -4.68 -17.59
N THR A 220 -15.12 -4.53 -17.01
CA THR A 220 -14.95 -4.25 -15.58
C THR A 220 -14.19 -2.95 -15.33
N ALA A 221 -14.24 -2.43 -14.10
CA ALA A 221 -13.47 -1.23 -13.73
C ALA A 221 -11.95 -1.45 -13.85
N ILE A 222 -11.50 -2.68 -13.60
CA ILE A 222 -10.08 -3.04 -13.74
C ILE A 222 -9.71 -3.14 -15.22
N GLU A 223 -10.54 -3.78 -16.05
CA GLU A 223 -10.33 -3.80 -17.50
C GLU A 223 -10.28 -2.38 -18.08
N TYR A 224 -11.17 -1.49 -17.61
CA TYR A 224 -11.19 -0.10 -18.03
C TYR A 224 -9.91 0.62 -17.61
N ALA A 225 -9.52 0.52 -16.33
CA ALA A 225 -8.27 1.11 -15.83
C ALA A 225 -7.04 0.60 -16.59
N VAL A 226 -6.97 -0.70 -16.90
CA VAL A 226 -5.90 -1.31 -17.69
C VAL A 226 -5.84 -0.66 -19.07
N VAL A 227 -6.94 -0.61 -19.82
CA VAL A 227 -6.96 -0.13 -21.21
C VAL A 227 -6.80 1.39 -21.29
N THR A 228 -7.51 2.17 -20.47
CA THR A 228 -7.57 3.63 -20.62
C THR A 228 -6.45 4.37 -19.90
N SER A 229 -5.93 3.79 -18.82
CA SER A 229 -5.03 4.51 -17.90
C SER A 229 -3.65 3.88 -17.83
N LEU A 230 -3.55 2.55 -17.74
CA LEU A 230 -2.27 1.88 -17.50
C LEU A 230 -1.55 1.52 -18.81
N GLN A 231 -2.25 1.00 -19.81
CA GLN A 231 -1.68 0.59 -21.09
C GLN A 231 -0.90 1.73 -21.77
N PRO A 232 -1.42 2.97 -21.88
CA PRO A 232 -0.66 4.06 -22.51
C PRO A 232 0.65 4.40 -21.77
N LEU A 233 0.67 4.25 -20.44
CA LEU A 233 1.87 4.48 -19.64
C LEU A 233 2.93 3.41 -19.90
N VAL A 234 2.50 2.15 -20.00
CA VAL A 234 3.38 1.02 -20.28
C VAL A 234 3.91 1.06 -21.70
N GLU A 235 3.07 1.36 -22.68
CA GLU A 235 3.51 1.53 -24.07
C GLU A 235 4.51 2.68 -24.21
N SER A 236 4.27 3.80 -23.50
CA SER A 236 5.25 4.89 -23.42
C SER A 236 6.55 4.44 -22.76
N PHE A 237 6.49 3.71 -21.65
CA PHE A 237 7.66 3.15 -20.98
C PHE A 237 8.47 2.24 -21.92
N LEU A 238 7.81 1.26 -22.56
CA LEU A 238 8.45 0.32 -23.48
C LEU A 238 9.10 1.02 -24.67
N SER A 239 8.48 2.09 -25.18
CA SER A 239 9.03 2.89 -26.27
C SER A 239 10.33 3.62 -25.91
N ASN A 240 10.54 3.94 -24.63
CA ASN A 240 11.71 4.67 -24.12
C ASN A 240 12.86 3.75 -23.71
N VAL A 241 12.55 2.57 -23.17
CA VAL A 241 13.56 1.64 -22.64
C VAL A 241 14.12 0.76 -23.75
N SER A 242 13.31 0.40 -24.74
CA SER A 242 13.73 -0.61 -25.71
C SER A 242 14.36 -0.05 -26.98
N SER A 243 15.65 0.30 -26.90
CA SER A 243 16.46 0.54 -28.10
C SER A 243 16.86 -0.77 -28.82
N SER A 244 16.81 -1.91 -28.11
CA SER A 244 17.22 -3.24 -28.58
C SER A 244 16.05 -4.14 -29.04
N LEU A 245 14.83 -4.03 -28.48
CA LEU A 245 13.65 -4.79 -28.95
C LEU A 245 12.88 -4.03 -30.04
N LYS A 246 13.59 -3.44 -31.01
CA LYS A 246 13.04 -2.64 -32.13
C LYS A 246 12.01 -3.35 -33.02
N LYS A 247 11.71 -4.64 -32.80
CA LYS A 247 10.50 -5.23 -33.36
C LYS A 247 9.31 -4.75 -32.53
N ARG A 248 8.64 -3.69 -33.02
CA ARG A 248 7.34 -3.20 -32.55
C ARG A 248 6.31 -4.34 -32.55
N ARG A 249 6.34 -5.19 -31.52
CA ARG A 249 5.26 -6.11 -31.21
C ARG A 249 4.26 -5.32 -30.37
N SER A 250 3.00 -5.35 -30.76
CA SER A 250 1.92 -4.83 -29.92
C SER A 250 1.75 -5.77 -28.73
N LEU A 251 1.45 -5.21 -27.55
CA LEU A 251 1.05 -6.01 -26.40
C LEU A 251 -0.24 -6.78 -26.75
N LEU A 252 -0.24 -8.09 -26.52
CA LEU A 252 -1.37 -8.98 -26.81
C LEU A 252 -2.34 -9.04 -25.63
N GLY A 253 -1.84 -8.89 -24.42
CA GLY A 253 -2.67 -8.98 -23.21
C GLY A 253 -1.88 -8.70 -21.96
N VAL A 254 -2.62 -8.73 -20.85
CA VAL A 254 -2.04 -8.67 -19.51
C VAL A 254 -2.43 -9.88 -18.69
N GLU A 255 -1.52 -10.28 -17.83
CA GLU A 255 -1.77 -11.21 -16.75
C GLU A 255 -1.84 -10.43 -15.43
N ILE A 256 -2.92 -10.62 -14.68
CA ILE A 256 -3.23 -9.86 -13.47
C ILE A 256 -3.18 -10.78 -12.26
N TRP A 257 -2.35 -10.41 -11.31
CA TRP A 257 -2.18 -11.04 -10.01
C TRP A 257 -2.74 -10.10 -8.94
N ALA A 258 -3.76 -10.55 -8.21
CA ALA A 258 -4.30 -9.80 -7.09
C ALA A 258 -3.78 -10.39 -5.77
N ARG A 259 -3.24 -9.54 -4.89
CA ARG A 259 -2.73 -9.97 -3.59
C ARG A 259 -3.33 -9.12 -2.48
N HIS A 260 -3.74 -9.80 -1.42
CA HIS A 260 -4.06 -9.24 -0.12
C HIS A 260 -3.17 -9.94 0.89
N GLN A 261 -2.06 -9.30 1.26
CA GLN A 261 -0.98 -9.90 2.04
C GLN A 261 -0.79 -9.13 3.34
N HIS A 262 -0.68 -9.85 4.45
CA HIS A 262 -0.37 -9.22 5.73
C HIS A 262 1.04 -8.60 5.72
N VAL A 263 1.24 -7.51 6.45
CA VAL A 263 2.46 -6.67 6.38
C VAL A 263 3.74 -7.35 6.87
N ASP A 264 3.61 -8.41 7.66
CA ASP A 264 4.71 -9.26 8.15
C ASP A 264 5.20 -10.25 7.09
N LYS A 265 4.40 -10.53 6.05
CA LYS A 265 4.77 -11.46 5.00
C LYS A 265 5.43 -10.70 3.87
N GLY A 266 6.73 -10.94 3.69
CA GLY A 266 7.43 -10.60 2.46
C GLY A 266 7.02 -11.51 1.30
N VAL A 267 7.58 -11.23 0.13
CA VAL A 267 7.53 -12.10 -1.04
C VAL A 267 8.96 -12.38 -1.46
N VAL A 268 9.29 -13.66 -1.56
CA VAL A 268 10.59 -14.14 -2.03
C VAL A 268 10.89 -13.54 -3.41
N SER A 269 12.14 -13.14 -3.62
CA SER A 269 12.64 -12.66 -4.91
C SER A 269 12.33 -13.68 -6.01
N HIS A 270 11.67 -13.26 -7.08
CA HIS A 270 11.36 -14.12 -8.22
C HIS A 270 11.43 -13.35 -9.54
N TYR A 271 11.53 -14.12 -10.62
CA TYR A 271 11.29 -13.66 -11.97
C TYR A 271 9.90 -14.10 -12.38
N ASP A 272 9.21 -13.24 -13.13
CA ASP A 272 7.98 -13.62 -13.81
C ASP A 272 8.35 -14.23 -15.16
N PHE A 273 7.97 -15.48 -15.38
CA PHE A 273 8.19 -16.16 -16.66
C PHE A 273 7.18 -17.29 -16.87
N ASP A 274 6.92 -17.60 -18.12
CA ASP A 274 6.08 -18.74 -18.49
C ASP A 274 6.85 -20.06 -18.28
N ILE A 275 6.66 -20.68 -17.10
CA ILE A 275 7.33 -21.94 -16.73
C ILE A 275 7.02 -23.07 -17.71
N SER A 276 5.81 -23.13 -18.28
CA SER A 276 5.47 -24.26 -19.16
C SER A 276 6.19 -24.13 -20.51
N ALA A 277 6.36 -22.91 -21.00
CA ALA A 277 7.18 -22.66 -22.18
C ALA A 277 8.65 -23.05 -21.96
N GLN A 278 9.19 -22.81 -20.75
CA GLN A 278 10.54 -23.25 -20.38
C GLN A 278 10.71 -24.77 -20.44
N ARG A 279 9.71 -25.55 -19.98
CA ARG A 279 9.77 -27.03 -20.00
C ARG A 279 9.88 -27.60 -21.41
N HIS A 280 9.36 -26.89 -22.41
CA HIS A 280 9.42 -27.30 -23.80
C HIS A 280 10.65 -26.78 -24.54
N SER A 281 11.29 -25.71 -24.07
CA SER A 281 12.56 -25.22 -24.63
C SER A 281 13.74 -25.90 -23.91
N ALA A 282 14.33 -26.92 -24.55
CA ALA A 282 15.30 -27.78 -23.89
C ALA A 282 16.56 -27.09 -23.32
N ASN A 283 16.87 -25.80 -23.61
CA ASN A 283 18.13 -25.19 -23.16
C ASN A 283 18.19 -23.65 -23.02
N SER A 284 17.11 -22.87 -23.14
CA SER A 284 17.20 -21.41 -22.95
C SER A 284 15.84 -20.75 -22.73
N VAL A 285 15.71 -19.95 -21.66
CA VAL A 285 14.60 -19.02 -21.51
C VAL A 285 14.77 -17.94 -22.58
N THR A 286 14.00 -18.05 -23.65
CA THR A 286 13.97 -16.99 -24.67
C THR A 286 13.27 -15.75 -24.11
N ALA A 287 13.60 -14.57 -24.63
CA ALA A 287 12.89 -13.33 -24.30
C ALA A 287 11.37 -13.40 -24.55
N ASP A 288 10.94 -14.35 -25.39
CA ASP A 288 9.54 -14.63 -25.67
C ASP A 288 8.85 -15.42 -24.55
N HIS A 289 9.51 -15.73 -23.43
CA HIS A 289 8.90 -16.35 -22.24
C HIS A 289 8.81 -15.41 -21.05
N LEU A 290 9.26 -14.17 -21.22
CA LEU A 290 9.26 -13.13 -20.20
C LEU A 290 8.20 -12.08 -20.54
N PRO A 291 7.61 -11.41 -19.53
CA PRO A 291 6.76 -10.28 -19.79
C PRO A 291 7.58 -9.15 -20.44
N ALA A 292 6.93 -8.38 -21.32
CA ALA A 292 7.51 -7.17 -21.90
C ALA A 292 7.80 -6.13 -20.81
N ALA A 293 6.86 -5.97 -19.89
CA ALA A 293 6.97 -5.13 -18.71
C ALA A 293 6.23 -5.81 -17.55
N SER A 294 6.69 -5.51 -16.34
CA SER A 294 5.98 -5.83 -15.12
C SER A 294 5.62 -4.54 -14.41
N SER A 295 4.49 -4.56 -13.72
CA SER A 295 4.00 -3.37 -13.04
C SER A 295 3.22 -3.71 -11.79
N ILE A 296 3.18 -2.76 -10.85
CA ILE A 296 2.55 -2.91 -9.55
C ILE A 296 1.69 -1.69 -9.29
N LEU A 297 0.39 -1.91 -9.14
CA LEU A 297 -0.55 -0.90 -8.62
C LEU A 297 -0.80 -1.19 -7.14
N PHE A 298 -0.43 -0.23 -6.30
CA PHE A 298 -0.66 -0.28 -4.87
C PHE A 298 -2.04 0.26 -4.54
N LEU A 299 -2.88 -0.58 -3.91
CA LEU A 299 -4.22 -0.24 -3.46
C LEU A 299 -4.31 -0.12 -1.94
N SER A 300 -3.16 -0.14 -1.27
CA SER A 300 -2.99 0.26 0.12
C SER A 300 -1.64 0.93 0.33
N ASP A 301 -1.51 1.66 1.43
CA ASP A 301 -0.30 2.34 1.91
C ASP A 301 0.45 1.51 2.96
N TYR A 302 0.17 0.20 3.02
CA TYR A 302 0.73 -0.74 3.99
C TYR A 302 1.63 -1.77 3.29
N GLY A 303 2.66 -2.23 4.01
CA GLY A 303 3.60 -3.27 3.58
C GLY A 303 5.03 -2.78 3.44
N GLY A 304 5.97 -3.70 3.29
CA GLY A 304 7.38 -3.35 3.06
C GLY A 304 7.66 -2.96 1.61
N ALA A 305 8.86 -2.46 1.38
CA ALA A 305 9.30 -2.00 0.07
C ALA A 305 9.27 -3.15 -0.94
N THR A 306 8.82 -2.85 -2.16
CA THR A 306 9.10 -3.70 -3.30
C THR A 306 10.51 -3.40 -3.78
N PHE A 307 11.37 -4.39 -3.87
CA PHE A 307 12.67 -4.21 -4.52
C PHE A 307 12.60 -4.73 -5.95
N VAL A 308 13.34 -4.09 -6.85
CA VAL A 308 13.57 -4.53 -8.21
C VAL A 308 15.06 -4.44 -8.48
N LEU A 309 15.63 -5.53 -8.98
CA LEU A 309 17.06 -5.69 -9.23
C LEU A 309 17.29 -5.86 -10.74
N ASP A 310 18.17 -5.02 -11.24
CA ASP A 310 18.80 -5.15 -12.55
C ASP A 310 20.15 -5.83 -12.35
N HIS A 311 20.14 -7.16 -12.46
CA HIS A 311 21.32 -7.99 -12.25
C HIS A 311 22.42 -7.74 -13.29
N GLU A 312 22.06 -7.31 -14.50
CA GLU A 312 23.02 -7.05 -15.59
C GLU A 312 23.87 -5.80 -15.30
N ASN A 313 23.24 -4.77 -14.71
CA ASN A 313 23.89 -3.50 -14.42
C ASN A 313 24.21 -3.30 -12.93
N ASN A 314 23.97 -4.33 -12.09
CA ASN A 314 24.09 -4.28 -10.64
C ASN A 314 23.34 -3.08 -10.01
N ASN A 315 22.16 -2.74 -10.56
CA ASN A 315 21.33 -1.65 -10.05
C ASN A 315 20.16 -2.20 -9.24
N SER A 316 19.79 -1.49 -8.19
CA SER A 316 18.62 -1.81 -7.36
C SER A 316 17.73 -0.58 -7.21
N ALA A 317 16.44 -0.82 -7.05
CA ALA A 317 15.50 0.23 -6.75
C ALA A 317 14.37 -0.29 -5.87
N PHE A 318 13.95 0.58 -4.95
CA PHE A 318 12.95 0.27 -3.94
C PHE A 318 11.71 1.14 -4.16
N VAL A 319 10.55 0.49 -4.17
CA VAL A 319 9.25 1.13 -4.33
C VAL A 319 8.40 0.85 -3.11
N PHE A 320 8.17 1.90 -2.33
CA PHE A 320 7.33 1.82 -1.14
C PHE A 320 5.85 1.86 -1.51
N PRO A 321 5.01 1.01 -0.87
CA PRO A 321 3.59 1.00 -1.12
C PRO A 321 2.96 2.34 -0.77
N ARG A 322 2.20 2.88 -1.70
CA ARG A 322 1.37 4.06 -1.48
C ARG A 322 0.06 3.88 -2.19
N TYR A 323 -1.01 4.34 -1.54
CA TYR A 323 -2.32 4.25 -2.14
C TYR A 323 -2.36 4.92 -3.53
N ASN A 324 -2.70 4.14 -4.55
CA ASN A 324 -2.76 4.51 -5.95
C ASN A 324 -1.41 4.82 -6.62
N ARG A 325 -0.30 4.32 -6.07
CA ARG A 325 1.00 4.35 -6.74
C ARG A 325 1.06 3.24 -7.78
N PHE A 326 1.52 3.58 -8.98
CA PHE A 326 1.79 2.63 -10.04
C PHE A 326 3.28 2.63 -10.37
N ALA A 327 3.91 1.47 -10.29
CA ALA A 327 5.31 1.28 -10.65
C ALA A 327 5.39 0.38 -11.88
N ILE A 328 6.27 0.73 -12.83
CA ILE A 328 6.53 -0.07 -14.04
C ILE A 328 8.03 -0.29 -14.15
N PHE A 329 8.42 -1.50 -14.52
CA PHE A 329 9.79 -1.90 -14.78
C PHE A 329 9.82 -2.96 -15.89
N GLU A 330 11.00 -3.24 -16.43
CA GLU A 330 11.16 -4.29 -17.45
C GLU A 330 10.76 -5.66 -16.89
N GLY A 331 10.07 -6.48 -17.68
CA GLY A 331 9.60 -7.79 -17.20
C GLY A 331 10.70 -8.81 -16.93
N THR A 332 11.93 -8.52 -17.34
CA THR A 332 13.12 -9.35 -17.11
C THR A 332 13.76 -9.14 -15.74
N ARG A 333 13.26 -8.21 -14.94
CA ARG A 333 13.89 -7.82 -13.66
C ARG A 333 13.49 -8.76 -12.53
N LEU A 334 14.47 -9.09 -11.69
CA LEU A 334 14.25 -9.82 -10.44
C LEU A 334 13.55 -8.88 -9.46
N HIS A 335 12.48 -9.32 -8.83
CA HIS A 335 11.75 -8.46 -7.91
C HIS A 335 11.09 -9.25 -6.79
N GLY A 336 10.70 -8.53 -5.75
CA GLY A 336 10.04 -9.13 -4.59
C GLY A 336 9.62 -8.06 -3.59
N VAL A 337 9.19 -8.51 -2.41
CA VAL A 337 8.67 -7.63 -1.36
C VAL A 337 9.38 -7.92 -0.05
N LEU A 338 9.98 -6.90 0.54
CA LEU A 338 10.53 -6.98 1.88
C LEU A 338 9.41 -7.05 2.92
N PRO A 339 9.54 -7.86 3.99
CA PRO A 339 8.66 -7.76 5.14
C PRO A 339 8.85 -6.41 5.83
N VAL A 340 7.83 -5.87 6.51
CA VAL A 340 7.97 -4.62 7.28
C VAL A 340 8.92 -4.80 8.47
N ASN A 341 8.95 -6.00 9.04
CA ASN A 341 9.86 -6.38 10.12
C ASN A 341 10.93 -7.31 9.55
N ILE A 342 11.94 -6.76 8.87
CA ILE A 342 13.22 -7.46 8.76
C ILE A 342 13.90 -7.31 10.12
N ASP A 343 13.44 -8.14 11.05
CA ASP A 343 14.07 -8.51 12.30
C ASP A 343 14.80 -7.41 13.11
N SER A 344 14.18 -7.08 14.24
CA SER A 344 14.82 -6.52 15.45
C SER A 344 15.91 -7.46 16.05
N SER A 345 16.37 -8.48 15.32
CA SER A 345 17.54 -9.27 15.72
C SER A 345 18.86 -8.62 15.30
N CYS A 346 18.83 -7.62 14.39
CA CYS A 346 19.96 -6.73 14.11
C CYS A 346 20.09 -5.55 15.10
N SER A 347 19.24 -5.45 16.13
CA SER A 347 19.41 -4.45 17.19
C SER A 347 20.29 -5.00 18.30
N SER A 348 21.60 -4.99 18.07
CA SER A 348 22.59 -4.66 19.10
C SER A 348 22.77 -3.13 19.22
N PHE A 349 21.75 -2.35 18.82
CA PHE A 349 21.68 -0.94 19.16
C PHE A 349 21.19 -0.82 20.60
N PRO A 350 21.89 -0.07 21.46
CA PRO A 350 21.56 0.03 22.87
C PRO A 350 20.14 0.56 23.05
N ASP A 351 19.40 -0.12 23.92
CA ASP A 351 18.07 0.24 24.43
C ASP A 351 18.05 1.70 24.90
N ASN A 352 17.74 2.62 24.00
CA ASN A 352 17.25 3.93 24.37
C ASN A 352 15.73 3.84 24.31
N ASP A 353 15.15 3.54 25.47
CA ASP A 353 13.78 3.10 25.74
C ASP A 353 12.63 4.02 25.30
N ASP A 354 12.87 5.16 24.62
CA ASP A 354 11.84 6.20 24.52
C ASP A 354 11.24 6.48 23.13
N ASP A 355 11.82 5.98 22.02
CA ASP A 355 11.35 6.31 20.66
C ASP A 355 11.24 5.09 19.71
N GLU A 356 10.68 3.98 20.19
CA GLU A 356 10.36 2.83 19.33
C GLU A 356 9.30 3.23 18.28
N VAL A 357 9.73 3.56 17.07
CA VAL A 357 8.86 3.83 15.91
C VAL A 357 8.16 2.52 15.54
N LYS A 358 7.02 2.27 16.20
CA LYS A 358 6.15 1.12 15.91
C LYS A 358 5.53 1.32 14.53
N TYR A 359 6.09 0.64 13.53
CA TYR A 359 5.38 0.40 12.28
C TYR A 359 4.01 -0.22 12.60
N PRO A 360 2.94 0.11 11.85
CA PRO A 360 1.66 -0.52 12.06
C PRO A 360 1.81 -2.04 11.84
N GLN A 361 1.92 -2.78 12.96
CA GLN A 361 2.01 -4.25 12.97
C GLN A 361 0.71 -4.92 12.50
N THR A 362 -0.34 -4.12 12.30
CA THR A 362 -1.64 -4.57 11.84
C THR A 362 -1.97 -3.87 10.52
N GLY A 363 -2.29 -4.67 9.50
CA GLY A 363 -2.65 -4.16 8.19
C GLY A 363 -2.38 -5.17 7.09
N ALA A 364 -2.80 -4.83 5.88
CA ALA A 364 -2.52 -5.65 4.72
C ALA A 364 -2.15 -4.79 3.51
N ARG A 365 -1.10 -5.25 2.83
CA ARG A 365 -0.72 -4.81 1.50
C ARG A 365 -1.74 -5.35 0.50
N ILE A 366 -2.38 -4.44 -0.23
CA ILE A 366 -3.29 -4.79 -1.32
C ILE A 366 -2.64 -4.30 -2.60
N THR A 367 -2.33 -5.22 -3.51
CA THR A 367 -1.66 -4.89 -4.78
C THR A 367 -2.29 -5.62 -5.95
N LEU A 368 -2.28 -4.97 -7.11
CA LEU A 368 -2.41 -5.61 -8.40
C LEU A 368 -1.03 -5.63 -9.05
N LEU A 369 -0.47 -6.83 -9.24
CA LEU A 369 0.70 -7.02 -10.08
C LEU A 369 0.22 -7.38 -11.48
N ILE A 370 0.72 -6.67 -12.49
CA ILE A 370 0.26 -6.76 -13.86
C ILE A 370 1.48 -6.99 -14.75
N ASN A 371 1.51 -8.15 -15.39
CA ASN A 371 2.51 -8.53 -16.37
C ASN A 371 1.95 -8.29 -17.77
N TRP A 372 2.72 -7.59 -18.60
CA TRP A 372 2.32 -7.15 -19.92
C TRP A 372 3.02 -8.01 -20.96
N TRP A 373 2.26 -8.70 -21.81
CA TRP A 373 2.82 -9.78 -22.63
C TRP A 373 2.60 -9.55 -24.13
N TYR A 374 3.58 -10.00 -24.94
CA TYR A 374 3.45 -10.08 -26.40
C TYR A 374 2.76 -11.37 -26.88
N HIS A 375 2.55 -12.32 -25.97
CA HIS A 375 1.85 -13.59 -26.21
C HIS A 375 1.00 -13.91 -24.96
N ARG A 376 0.15 -14.92 -25.03
CA ARG A 376 -0.60 -15.38 -23.86
C ARG A 376 0.24 -16.41 -23.10
N PRO A 377 0.53 -16.22 -21.79
CA PRO A 377 1.18 -17.25 -20.99
C PRO A 377 0.32 -18.53 -20.96
N THR A 378 0.99 -19.66 -20.92
CA THR A 378 0.36 -20.97 -20.97
C THR A 378 -0.41 -21.34 -19.69
N LEU A 379 -1.44 -22.17 -19.85
CA LEU A 379 -2.17 -22.78 -18.73
C LEU A 379 -1.26 -23.80 -18.01
N PRO A 380 -1.42 -24.04 -16.69
CA PRO A 380 -2.51 -23.58 -15.81
C PRO A 380 -2.22 -22.27 -15.06
N GLN A 381 -1.17 -21.53 -15.44
CA GLN A 381 -0.72 -20.37 -14.66
C GLN A 381 -1.74 -19.22 -14.65
N CYS A 382 -2.56 -19.12 -15.70
CA CYS A 382 -3.53 -18.04 -15.86
C CYS A 382 -4.93 -18.56 -16.21
N ALA A 383 -5.97 -17.93 -15.69
CA ALA A 383 -7.34 -18.20 -16.10
C ALA A 383 -7.92 -17.10 -16.96
N SER A 384 -8.89 -17.40 -17.83
CA SER A 384 -9.61 -16.35 -18.54
C SER A 384 -10.45 -15.54 -17.56
N MET A 385 -10.34 -14.21 -17.61
CA MET A 385 -11.18 -13.34 -16.79
C MET A 385 -12.67 -13.62 -17.10
N PRO A 386 -13.49 -13.90 -16.09
CA PRO A 386 -14.86 -14.31 -16.30
C PRO A 386 -15.71 -13.11 -16.73
N THR A 387 -16.60 -13.32 -17.69
CA THR A 387 -17.50 -12.28 -18.21
C THR A 387 -18.60 -11.89 -17.25
N ASN A 388 -18.75 -12.54 -16.09
CA ASN A 388 -19.85 -12.33 -15.14
C ASN A 388 -19.42 -11.66 -13.81
N LEU A 389 -18.19 -11.15 -13.68
CA LEU A 389 -17.73 -10.33 -12.54
C LEU A 389 -18.48 -8.96 -12.42
N PHE A 390 -19.65 -8.82 -13.05
CA PHE A 390 -20.35 -7.56 -13.30
C PHE A 390 -21.09 -6.97 -12.09
N GLY A 391 -20.97 -5.64 -12.01
CA GLY A 391 -21.86 -4.72 -11.30
C GLY A 391 -21.43 -3.28 -11.56
N TYR A 392 -22.01 -2.67 -12.61
CA TYR A 392 -21.94 -1.26 -13.05
C TYR A 392 -20.63 -0.49 -12.84
N ALA A 393 -19.75 -0.48 -13.86
CA ALA A 393 -18.52 0.33 -13.87
C ALA A 393 -18.46 1.42 -14.97
N HIS A 394 -19.47 1.53 -15.84
CA HIS A 394 -19.38 2.42 -17.00
C HIS A 394 -19.75 3.89 -16.69
N MET A 395 -20.45 4.19 -15.59
CA MET A 395 -20.92 5.56 -15.29
C MET A 395 -19.98 6.36 -14.37
N ALA A 396 -19.06 5.71 -13.64
CA ALA A 396 -18.13 6.41 -12.73
C ALA A 396 -16.81 6.85 -13.41
N ALA A 397 -16.51 6.31 -14.59
CA ALA A 397 -15.17 6.36 -15.18
C ALA A 397 -14.95 7.47 -16.24
N THR A 398 -16.01 8.19 -16.64
CA THR A 398 -15.95 9.20 -17.71
C THR A 398 -15.60 10.62 -17.23
N SER A 399 -15.22 10.81 -15.97
CA SER A 399 -15.05 12.16 -15.39
C SER A 399 -13.78 12.34 -14.54
N ILE A 400 -12.63 11.80 -14.94
CA ILE A 400 -11.37 12.05 -14.24
C ILE A 400 -10.27 12.43 -15.23
N PRO A 401 -9.80 13.69 -15.25
CA PRO A 401 -8.60 14.06 -16.00
C PRO A 401 -7.36 13.47 -15.33
N VAL A 402 -6.53 12.79 -16.12
CA VAL A 402 -5.16 12.41 -15.72
C VAL A 402 -4.36 13.70 -15.54
N LYS A 403 -4.25 14.20 -14.31
CA LYS A 403 -3.29 15.26 -13.98
C LYS A 403 -2.00 14.61 -13.50
N ARG A 404 -0.89 14.93 -14.18
CA ARG A 404 0.47 14.69 -13.67
C ARG A 404 0.65 15.49 -12.39
N VAL A 405 0.91 14.80 -11.28
CA VAL A 405 1.49 15.39 -10.08
C VAL A 405 2.44 14.36 -9.52
N ALA A 406 3.74 14.65 -9.55
CA ALA A 406 4.74 13.85 -8.85
C ALA A 406 4.93 14.47 -7.46
N ASN A 407 4.67 13.71 -6.39
CA ASN A 407 4.92 14.16 -5.01
C ASN A 407 6.14 13.45 -4.41
N ASP A 408 7.00 14.23 -3.77
CA ASP A 408 8.18 13.74 -3.05
C ASP A 408 7.79 12.97 -1.78
N ASP A 409 8.62 11.96 -1.46
CA ASP A 409 8.28 10.84 -0.59
C ASP A 409 8.82 11.00 0.86
N PRO A 410 7.97 11.24 1.90
CA PRO A 410 8.43 11.31 3.28
C PRO A 410 8.87 9.95 3.87
N GLN A 411 8.43 8.81 3.31
CA GLN A 411 8.89 7.48 3.71
C GLN A 411 10.33 7.23 3.23
N ARG A 412 10.75 7.84 2.10
CA ARG A 412 12.14 7.76 1.60
C ARG A 412 13.16 8.22 2.65
N ARG A 413 12.87 9.27 3.44
CA ARG A 413 13.79 9.76 4.50
C ARG A 413 13.84 8.87 5.74
N ARG A 414 12.83 8.01 5.97
CA ARG A 414 12.73 7.16 7.17
C ARG A 414 13.39 5.80 7.02
N CYS A 415 13.63 5.34 5.78
CA CYS A 415 14.21 4.03 5.51
C CYS A 415 15.66 4.07 4.98
N ILE A 416 16.21 5.24 4.60
CA ILE A 416 17.65 5.36 4.31
C ILE A 416 18.49 4.92 5.53
N SER A 417 17.98 5.08 6.75
CA SER A 417 18.60 4.56 7.98
C SER A 417 18.60 3.01 8.07
N GLN A 418 17.69 2.32 7.39
CA GLN A 418 17.63 0.84 7.36
C GLN A 418 18.49 0.24 6.24
N LEU A 419 18.71 0.99 5.15
CA LEU A 419 19.52 0.54 4.00
C LEU A 419 21.02 0.72 4.21
N ASN A 420 21.44 1.70 5.02
CA ASN A 420 22.86 1.86 5.40
C ASN A 420 23.45 0.66 6.16
N LEU A 421 22.62 -0.31 6.57
CA LEU A 421 23.06 -1.58 7.16
C LEU A 421 23.54 -2.61 6.12
N PHE A 422 23.30 -2.37 4.82
CA PHE A 422 23.70 -3.29 3.74
C PHE A 422 24.91 -2.80 2.93
N ASP A 423 25.32 -1.54 3.07
CA ASP A 423 26.44 -0.96 2.32
C ASP A 423 27.80 -1.07 3.05
N ASP A 424 27.83 -1.47 4.33
CA ASP A 424 29.06 -1.48 5.15
C ASP A 424 29.80 -2.83 5.22
N ASP A 425 29.30 -3.90 4.59
CA ASP A 425 30.00 -5.19 4.53
C ASP A 425 30.39 -5.55 3.09
N SER A 426 31.51 -4.97 2.64
CA SER A 426 32.28 -5.46 1.49
C SER A 426 32.99 -6.79 1.84
N ASN A 427 32.23 -7.84 2.16
CA ASN A 427 32.70 -9.22 2.28
C ASN A 427 31.53 -10.22 2.39
N PHE A 428 30.68 -10.31 1.36
CA PHE A 428 29.86 -11.51 1.19
C PHE A 428 30.61 -12.51 0.30
N GLY A 429 31.29 -13.44 0.99
CA GLY A 429 31.78 -14.68 0.41
C GLY A 429 30.62 -15.56 -0.08
N HIS A 430 30.94 -16.38 -1.08
CA HIS A 430 30.09 -17.46 -1.57
C HIS A 430 29.62 -18.38 -0.43
N ASP A 431 28.41 -18.93 -0.61
CA ASP A 431 27.74 -19.99 0.15
C ASP A 431 26.87 -19.56 1.34
N THR A 432 25.55 -19.49 1.11
CA THR A 432 24.54 -20.42 1.70
C THR A 432 23.12 -19.94 1.37
N PHE A 433 22.47 -20.60 0.41
CA PHE A 433 21.02 -20.49 0.21
C PHE A 433 20.31 -21.39 1.23
N TYR A 434 19.52 -20.79 2.12
CA TYR A 434 18.58 -21.56 2.95
C TYR A 434 17.38 -21.98 2.09
N HIS A 435 17.29 -23.28 1.84
CA HIS A 435 16.08 -23.96 1.38
C HIS A 435 14.98 -23.80 2.45
N VAL A 436 13.90 -23.10 2.12
CA VAL A 436 12.62 -23.25 2.83
C VAL A 436 11.80 -24.29 2.05
N PRO A 437 11.36 -25.40 2.67
CA PRO A 437 10.64 -26.45 1.97
C PRO A 437 9.24 -25.97 1.56
N CYS A 438 8.89 -26.20 0.29
CA CYS A 438 7.50 -26.24 -0.13
C CYS A 438 6.82 -27.48 0.48
N PRO A 439 5.51 -27.46 0.76
CA PRO A 439 4.82 -28.66 1.21
C PRO A 439 4.78 -29.70 0.06
N GLU A 440 5.43 -30.83 0.31
CA GLU A 440 5.25 -32.19 -0.25
C GLU A 440 3.77 -32.50 -0.60
N ASP A 441 3.36 -33.32 -1.57
CA ASP A 441 4.03 -34.37 -2.36
C ASP A 441 3.11 -34.77 -3.53
N GLN A 442 3.70 -35.09 -4.69
CA GLN A 442 3.35 -36.22 -5.57
C GLN A 442 4.22 -36.14 -6.85
N PHE A 443 5.49 -36.55 -6.73
CA PHE A 443 6.29 -36.93 -7.89
C PHE A 443 6.31 -38.46 -8.01
N TYR A 444 5.83 -38.94 -9.16
CA TYR A 444 6.11 -40.27 -9.67
C TYR A 444 7.60 -40.36 -10.06
N HIS A 445 8.28 -41.40 -9.59
CA HIS A 445 9.62 -41.79 -10.05
C HIS A 445 9.62 -42.11 -11.56
N PRO A 446 10.54 -41.57 -12.38
CA PRO A 446 10.87 -42.17 -13.65
C PRO A 446 11.86 -43.32 -13.44
N ALA A 447 11.56 -44.44 -14.08
CA ALA A 447 12.33 -45.67 -14.05
C ALA A 447 13.77 -45.48 -14.53
N PHE A 448 14.69 -46.15 -13.82
CA PHE A 448 16.05 -46.45 -14.27
C PHE A 448 16.03 -47.13 -15.64
N PHE A 449 16.80 -46.59 -16.59
CA PHE A 449 17.33 -47.38 -17.70
C PHE A 449 18.84 -47.48 -17.56
N SER A 450 19.28 -48.69 -17.26
CA SER A 450 20.66 -49.12 -17.29
C SER A 450 21.22 -49.08 -18.71
N SER A 451 22.29 -48.33 -18.91
CA SER A 451 23.14 -48.44 -20.09
C SER A 451 24.03 -49.68 -19.97
N SER A 452 23.78 -50.70 -20.78
CA SER A 452 24.75 -51.75 -21.08
C SER A 452 24.63 -52.15 -22.54
N SER A 453 25.63 -51.78 -23.34
CA SER A 453 26.31 -52.70 -24.29
C SER A 453 27.24 -51.89 -25.18
N SER A 454 28.52 -51.96 -24.85
CA SER A 454 29.63 -51.96 -25.78
C SER A 454 29.50 -53.13 -26.77
N VAL A 455 29.55 -52.87 -28.09
CA VAL A 455 30.24 -53.73 -29.06
C VAL A 455 30.71 -52.85 -30.23
N ALA A 456 32.01 -52.92 -30.52
CA ALA A 456 32.66 -52.36 -31.69
C ALA A 456 32.74 -53.39 -32.83
N THR A 457 32.88 -52.87 -34.06
CA THR A 457 33.38 -53.52 -35.30
C THR A 457 32.45 -54.50 -36.01
N ILE A 458 31.99 -54.17 -37.23
CA ILE A 458 32.75 -54.25 -38.50
C ILE A 458 32.56 -52.94 -39.26
#